data_AF-A0A9D2R9H7-F1
#
_entry.id   AF-A0A9D2R9H7-F1
#
_cell.length_a   1.000
_cell.length_b   1.000
_cell.length_c   1.000
_cell.angle_alpha   90.00
_cell.angle_beta   90.00
_cell.angle_gamma   90.00
#
_symmetry.space_group_name_H-M   'P 1'
#
loop_
_entity.id
_entity.type
_entity.pdbx_description
1 polymer ?
#
loop_
_entity_poly.entity_id
_entity_poly.type
_entity_poly.pdbx_seq_one_letter_code
_entity_poly.pdbx_strand_id
1 'polypeptide(L)'
;MSELNTTEELLEKTSVRSLVLRLGIPAMFGQFFNMLYSIVDRIFVGQIPETGGIALAGIGVCTPALTAVTAFAYMVGIGGASFMSISLGQKNHQQAKEILGNSLLLFFFIVNPKLKQELQ
;
A
#
# COMPACT_ATOMS: atom_id res chain seq x y z
N MET A 1 -23.14 9.09 0.02
CA MET A 1 -23.67 7.93 -0.74
C MET A 1 -23.84 8.22 -2.24
N SER A 2 -23.53 9.42 -2.77
CA SER A 2 -23.68 9.73 -4.21
C SER A 2 -22.44 9.47 -5.08
N GLU A 3 -21.23 9.31 -4.53
CA GLU A 3 -20.02 9.08 -5.34
C GLU A 3 -19.80 7.61 -5.74
N LEU A 4 -20.44 6.67 -5.07
CA LEU A 4 -20.28 5.24 -5.35
C LEU A 4 -20.92 4.84 -6.69
N ASN A 5 -22.07 5.43 -7.04
CA ASN A 5 -22.77 5.09 -8.30
C ASN A 5 -22.08 5.65 -9.54
N THR A 6 -21.48 6.85 -9.48
CA THR A 6 -20.77 7.43 -10.63
C THR A 6 -19.52 6.64 -10.99
N THR A 7 -18.85 6.06 -9.98
CA THR A 7 -17.64 5.26 -10.18
C THR A 7 -17.97 3.90 -10.80
N GLU A 8 -19.04 3.24 -10.35
CA GLU A 8 -19.55 2.02 -10.97
C GLU A 8 -20.06 2.25 -12.39
N GLU A 9 -20.77 3.35 -12.64
CA GLU A 9 -21.25 3.69 -13.99
C GLU A 9 -20.10 4.03 -14.96
N LEU A 10 -19.03 4.67 -14.46
CA LEU A 10 -17.78 4.91 -15.22
C LEU A 10 -17.02 3.61 -15.52
N LEU A 11 -17.02 2.65 -14.59
CA LEU A 11 -16.42 1.32 -14.74
C LEU A 11 -17.20 0.43 -15.72
N GLU A 12 -18.53 0.50 -15.73
CA GLU A 12 -19.38 -0.31 -16.62
C GLU A 12 -19.49 0.26 -18.06
N LYS A 13 -19.45 1.60 -18.25
CA LYS A 13 -19.56 2.22 -19.59
C LYS A 13 -18.21 2.46 -20.30
N THR A 14 -17.10 2.55 -19.58
CA THR A 14 -15.79 2.89 -20.17
C THR A 14 -15.02 1.63 -20.55
N SER A 15 -14.44 1.58 -21.75
CA SER A 15 -13.58 0.46 -22.14
C SER A 15 -12.43 0.25 -21.14
N VAL A 16 -12.17 -1.00 -20.76
CA VAL A 16 -11.11 -1.40 -19.81
C VAL A 16 -9.76 -0.74 -20.14
N ARG A 17 -9.45 -0.59 -21.44
CA ARG A 17 -8.22 0.07 -21.92
C ARG A 17 -8.11 1.52 -21.48
N SER A 18 -9.19 2.30 -21.58
CA SER A 18 -9.16 3.72 -21.19
C SER A 18 -9.07 3.90 -19.67
N LEU A 19 -9.66 2.98 -18.89
CA LEU A 19 -9.62 3.06 -17.44
C LEU A 19 -8.24 2.70 -16.89
N VAL A 20 -7.62 1.64 -17.42
CA VAL A 20 -6.24 1.26 -17.08
C VAL A 20 -5.27 2.38 -17.43
N LEU A 21 -5.43 3.08 -18.55
CA LEU A 21 -4.60 4.24 -18.88
C LEU A 21 -4.85 5.42 -17.93
N ARG A 22 -6.11 5.73 -17.62
CA ARG A 22 -6.47 6.88 -16.77
C ARG A 22 -6.06 6.71 -15.30
N LEU A 23 -6.03 5.48 -14.79
CA LEU A 23 -5.58 5.17 -13.42
C LEU A 23 -4.11 4.75 -13.35
N GLY A 24 -3.64 4.01 -14.36
CA GLY A 24 -2.27 3.48 -14.40
C GLY A 24 -1.22 4.57 -14.64
N ILE A 25 -1.48 5.53 -15.54
CA ILE A 25 -0.56 6.65 -15.79
C ILE A 25 -0.24 7.42 -14.49
N PRO A 26 -1.22 7.93 -13.71
CA PRO A 26 -0.92 8.65 -12.48
C PRO A 26 -0.26 7.75 -11.41
N ALA A 27 -0.63 6.48 -11.30
CA ALA A 27 0.01 5.55 -10.38
C ALA A 27 1.50 5.32 -10.72
N MET A 28 1.83 5.19 -12.02
CA MET A 28 3.21 5.05 -12.50
C MET A 28 4.03 6.31 -12.21
N PHE A 29 3.47 7.50 -12.44
CA PHE A 29 4.13 8.76 -12.07
C PHE A 29 4.36 8.85 -10.56
N GLY A 30 3.41 8.41 -9.73
CA GLY A 30 3.57 8.36 -8.27
C GLY A 30 4.74 7.48 -7.83
N GLN A 31 4.87 6.28 -8.41
CA GLN A 31 6.01 5.39 -8.16
C GLN A 31 7.33 6.00 -8.66
N PHE A 32 7.32 6.68 -9.80
CA PHE A 32 8.47 7.37 -10.34
C PHE A 32 8.99 8.46 -9.39
N PHE A 33 8.12 9.33 -8.86
CA PHE A 33 8.53 10.36 -7.90
C PHE A 33 9.00 9.77 -6.56
N ASN A 34 8.38 8.68 -6.09
CA ASN A 34 8.80 8.00 -4.87
C ASN A 34 10.24 7.46 -4.98
N MET A 35 10.54 6.83 -6.13
CA MET A 35 11.89 6.37 -6.44
C MET A 35 12.88 7.53 -6.58
N LEU A 36 12.50 8.61 -7.27
CA LEU A 36 13.34 9.79 -7.46
C LEU A 36 13.68 10.46 -6.13
N TYR A 37 12.70 10.62 -5.23
CA TYR A 37 12.91 11.12 -3.88
C TYR A 37 13.88 10.23 -3.10
N SER A 38 13.71 8.90 -3.17
CA SER A 38 14.59 7.96 -2.47
C SER A 38 16.03 8.00 -2.98
N ILE A 39 16.24 8.29 -4.28
CA ILE A 39 17.57 8.44 -4.87
C ILE A 39 18.18 9.78 -4.45
N VAL A 40 17.41 10.87 -4.55
CA VAL A 40 17.87 12.21 -4.17
C VAL A 40 18.23 12.25 -2.69
N ASP A 41 17.37 11.72 -1.81
CA ASP A 41 17.63 11.63 -0.37
C ASP A 41 18.94 10.86 -0.08
N ARG A 42 19.18 9.73 -0.76
CA ARG A 42 20.44 8.97 -0.64
C ARG A 42 21.66 9.69 -1.18
N ILE A 43 21.55 10.43 -2.28
CA ILE A 43 22.65 11.24 -2.85
C ILE A 43 23.00 12.38 -1.89
N PHE A 44 21.99 13.09 -1.38
CA PHE A 44 22.19 14.18 -0.42
C PHE A 44 22.73 13.69 0.93
N VAL A 45 22.22 12.57 1.45
CA VAL A 45 22.78 11.89 2.65
C VAL A 45 24.22 11.44 2.42
N GLY A 46 24.55 10.95 1.23
CA GLY A 46 25.90 10.51 0.89
C GLY A 46 26.94 11.63 0.79
N GLN A 47 26.50 12.86 0.51
CA GLN A 47 27.38 14.00 0.27
C GLN A 47 27.69 14.83 1.54
N ILE A 48 27.25 14.37 2.72
CA ILE A 48 27.58 14.99 4.02
C ILE A 48 29.05 14.70 4.36
N PRO A 49 29.91 15.72 4.54
CA PRO A 49 31.31 15.54 4.93
C PRO A 49 31.38 14.83 6.29
N GLU A 50 32.32 13.89 6.45
CA GLU A 50 32.62 13.11 7.67
C GLU A 50 31.65 11.96 8.03
N THR A 51 30.36 11.96 7.67
CA THR A 51 29.41 10.91 8.11
C THR A 51 28.55 10.25 7.02
N GLY A 52 28.56 10.73 5.77
CA GLY A 52 27.72 10.18 4.69
C GLY A 52 28.00 8.70 4.37
N GLY A 53 29.25 8.26 4.44
CA GLY A 53 29.62 6.85 4.22
C GLY A 53 29.11 5.91 5.32
N ILE A 54 29.15 6.34 6.58
CA ILE A 54 28.65 5.55 7.73
C ILE A 54 27.11 5.50 7.72
N ALA A 55 26.46 6.62 7.35
CA ALA A 55 25.01 6.67 7.20
C ALA A 55 24.50 5.72 6.10
N LEU A 56 25.15 5.70 4.93
CA LEU A 56 24.81 4.77 3.84
C LEU A 56 25.09 3.30 4.22
N ALA A 57 26.18 3.02 4.94
CA ALA A 57 26.45 1.69 5.47
C ALA A 57 25.38 1.22 6.47
N GLY A 58 24.92 2.12 7.35
CA GLY A 58 23.81 1.84 8.28
C GLY A 58 22.49 1.55 7.57
N ILE A 59 22.17 2.31 6.51
CA ILE A 59 21.01 2.03 5.65
C ILE A 59 21.14 0.64 5.02
N GLY A 60 22.32 0.28 4.51
CA GLY A 60 22.58 -1.03 3.92
C GLY A 60 22.34 -2.20 4.88
N VAL A 61 22.79 -2.08 6.14
CA VAL A 61 22.62 -3.11 7.18
C VAL A 61 21.17 -3.21 7.66
N CYS A 62 20.43 -2.11 7.68
CA CYS A 62 19.02 -2.09 8.12
C CYS A 62 18.04 -2.50 7.01
N THR A 63 18.45 -2.38 5.73
CA THR A 63 17.61 -2.68 4.56
C THR A 63 17.01 -4.10 4.59
N PRO A 64 17.71 -5.18 4.99
CA PRO A 64 17.12 -6.52 5.12
C PRO A 64 15.99 -6.59 6.16
N ALA A 65 16.16 -5.95 7.32
CA ALA A 65 15.15 -5.93 8.37
C ALA A 65 13.92 -5.14 7.93
N LEU A 66 14.13 -3.97 7.30
CA LEU A 66 13.05 -3.18 6.73
C LEU A 66 12.30 -3.95 5.65
N THR A 67 13.03 -4.58 4.71
CA THR A 67 12.45 -5.38 3.63
C THR A 67 11.58 -6.52 4.16
N ALA A 68 12.00 -7.20 5.24
CA ALA A 68 11.19 -8.25 5.86
C ALA A 68 9.84 -7.70 6.34
N VAL A 69 9.84 -6.58 7.06
CA VAL A 69 8.60 -5.94 7.55
C VAL A 69 7.73 -5.46 6.39
N THR A 70 8.32 -4.79 5.39
CA THR A 70 7.60 -4.31 4.22
C THR A 70 7.03 -5.46 3.38
N ALA A 71 7.73 -6.59 3.28
CA ALA A 71 7.25 -7.77 2.58
C ALA A 71 5.99 -8.35 3.25
N PHE A 72 5.97 -8.48 4.58
CA PHE A 72 4.75 -8.88 5.31
C PHE A 72 3.63 -7.86 5.13
N ALA A 73 3.94 -6.57 5.17
CA ALA A 73 2.95 -5.51 4.94
C ALA A 73 2.35 -5.58 3.52
N TYR A 74 3.18 -5.80 2.49
CA TYR A 74 2.71 -5.96 1.11
C TYR A 74 1.92 -7.26 0.90
N MET A 75 2.32 -8.35 1.54
CA MET A 75 1.57 -9.61 1.50
C MET A 75 0.13 -9.41 2.00
N VAL A 76 -0.05 -8.75 3.14
CA VAL A 76 -1.38 -8.50 3.70
C VAL A 76 -2.13 -7.42 2.91
N GLY A 77 -1.45 -6.33 2.54
CA GLY A 77 -2.06 -5.18 1.85
C GLY A 77 -2.50 -5.51 0.41
N ILE A 78 -1.55 -5.92 -0.44
CA ILE A 78 -1.84 -6.23 -1.84
C ILE A 78 -2.57 -7.57 -1.97
N GLY A 79 -2.24 -8.56 -1.13
CA GLY A 79 -2.95 -9.84 -1.10
C GLY A 79 -4.42 -9.69 -0.70
N GLY A 80 -4.70 -8.90 0.34
CA GLY A 80 -6.07 -8.58 0.76
C GLY A 80 -6.83 -7.74 -0.27
N ALA A 81 -6.19 -6.74 -0.87
CA ALA A 81 -6.78 -5.92 -1.93
C ALA A 81 -7.11 -6.73 -3.19
N SER A 82 -6.25 -7.70 -3.56
CA SER A 82 -6.48 -8.59 -4.70
C SER A 82 -7.68 -9.49 -4.46
N PHE A 83 -7.78 -10.09 -3.26
CA PHE A 83 -8.93 -10.92 -2.91
C PHE A 83 -10.24 -10.12 -2.86
N MET A 84 -10.20 -8.90 -2.34
CA MET A 84 -11.33 -7.96 -2.38
C MET A 84 -11.74 -7.59 -3.82
N SER A 85 -10.77 -7.34 -4.71
CA SER A 85 -11.03 -7.01 -6.11
C SER A 85 -11.72 -8.16 -6.86
N ILE A 86 -11.33 -9.40 -6.59
CA ILE A 86 -11.99 -10.60 -7.16
C ILE A 86 -13.43 -10.73 -6.64
N SER A 87 -13.66 -10.59 -5.33
CA SER A 87 -14.99 -10.71 -4.74
C SER A 87 -15.93 -9.58 -5.17
N LEU A 88 -15.40 -8.37 -5.39
CA LEU A 88 -16.15 -7.24 -5.94
C LEU A 88 -16.52 -7.46 -7.41
N GLY A 89 -15.61 -8.05 -8.21
CA GLY A 89 -15.88 -8.44 -9.59
C GLY A 89 -16.97 -9.52 -9.74
N GLN A 90 -17.18 -10.35 -8.71
CA GLN A 90 -18.25 -11.34 -8.66
C GLN A 90 -19.63 -10.76 -8.23
N LYS A 91 -19.77 -9.43 -8.06
CA LYS A 91 -20.97 -8.73 -7.56
C LYS A 91 -21.47 -9.26 -6.20
N ASN A 92 -20.64 -9.98 -5.45
CA ASN A 92 -21.00 -10.58 -4.17
C ASN A 92 -20.55 -9.67 -3.01
N HIS A 93 -21.22 -8.53 -2.88
CA HIS A 93 -20.86 -7.45 -1.95
C HIS A 93 -20.90 -7.87 -0.47
N GLN A 94 -21.64 -8.94 -0.14
CA GLN A 94 -21.78 -9.45 1.23
C GLN A 94 -20.48 -10.11 1.72
N GLN A 95 -19.90 -11.00 0.92
CA GLN A 95 -18.61 -11.65 1.23
C GLN A 95 -17.46 -10.63 1.22
N ALA A 96 -17.47 -9.69 0.26
CA ALA A 96 -16.44 -8.65 0.21
C ALA A 96 -16.41 -7.81 1.50
N LYS A 97 -17.57 -7.49 2.08
CA LYS A 97 -17.68 -6.78 3.38
C LYS A 97 -17.21 -7.61 4.56
N GLU A 98 -17.51 -8.91 4.60
CA GLU A 98 -17.06 -9.79 5.68
C GLU A 98 -15.53 -9.98 5.66
N ILE A 99 -14.96 -10.15 4.47
CA ILE A 99 -13.50 -10.26 4.25
C ILE A 99 -12.79 -8.94 4.60
N LEU A 100 -13.34 -7.80 4.18
CA LEU A 100 -12.85 -6.47 4.54
C LEU A 100 -12.92 -6.23 6.05
N GLY A 101 -14.07 -6.53 6.67
CA GLY A 101 -14.30 -6.36 8.10
C GLY A 101 -13.33 -7.21 8.92
N ASN A 102 -13.12 -8.47 8.54
CA ASN A 102 -12.21 -9.36 9.24
C ASN A 102 -10.73 -8.96 9.03
N SER A 103 -10.38 -8.48 7.83
CA SER A 103 -9.02 -7.99 7.52
C SER A 103 -8.72 -6.67 8.24
N LEU A 104 -9.69 -5.75 8.32
CA LEU A 104 -9.57 -4.50 9.07
C LEU A 104 -9.53 -4.74 10.58
N LEU A 105 -10.29 -5.70 11.10
CA LEU A 105 -10.23 -6.11 12.51
C LEU A 105 -8.86 -6.70 12.85
N LEU A 106 -8.32 -7.58 12.00
CA LEU A 106 -6.96 -8.11 12.19
C LEU A 106 -5.89 -7.02 12.09
N PHE A 107 -6.03 -6.09 11.15
CA PHE A 107 -5.11 -4.97 11.00
C PHE A 107 -5.18 -4.02 12.20
N PHE A 108 -6.38 -3.71 12.70
CA PHE A 108 -6.57 -2.87 13.88
C PHE A 108 -6.10 -3.57 15.18
N PHE A 109 -6.30 -4.88 15.30
CA PHE A 109 -5.79 -5.69 16.41
C PHE A 109 -4.26 -5.75 16.44
N ILE A 110 -3.62 -5.82 15.26
CA ILE A 110 -2.16 -5.74 15.12
C ILE A 110 -1.62 -4.32 15.37
N VAL A 111 -2.31 -3.29 14.87
CA VAL A 111 -1.87 -1.88 14.95
C VAL A 111 -2.17 -1.24 16.31
N ASN A 112 -3.10 -1.78 17.09
CA ASN A 112 -3.51 -1.21 18.37
C ASN A 112 -2.96 -2.02 19.56
N PRO A 113 -1.72 -1.76 20.01
CA PRO A 113 -1.17 -2.39 21.22
C PRO A 113 -1.89 -1.93 22.52
N LYS A 114 -2.80 -0.95 22.47
CA LYS A 114 -3.51 -0.45 23.67
C LYS A 114 -4.70 -1.31 24.13
N LEU A 115 -5.26 -2.19 23.29
CA LEU A 115 -6.43 -2.97 23.69
C LEU A 115 -6.09 -4.18 24.58
N LYS A 116 -4.81 -4.54 24.68
CA LYS A 116 -4.34 -5.64 25.55
C LYS A 116 -4.30 -5.26 27.04
N GLN A 117 -4.44 -3.97 27.37
CA GLN A 117 -4.25 -3.43 28.73
C GLN A 117 -5.55 -3.14 29.49
N GLU A 118 -6.72 -3.20 28.85
CA GLU A 118 -8.03 -2.97 29.50
C GLU A 118 -8.81 -4.27 29.80
N LEU A 119 -8.23 -5.44 29.48
CA LEU A 119 -8.83 -6.75 29.72
C LEU A 119 -7.99 -7.66 30.64
N GLN A 120 -7.03 -7.07 31.37
CA GLN A 120 -6.39 -7.61 32.58
C GLN A 120 -6.29 -6.50 33.63
#